data_AF-A0A1M7CSF8-F1
#
_entry.id   AF-A0A1M7CSF8-F1
#
_cell.length_a   1.000
_cell.length_b   1.000
_cell.length_c   1.000
_cell.angle_alpha   90.00
_cell.angle_beta   90.00
_cell.angle_gamma   90.00
#
_symmetry.space_group_name_H-M   'P 1'
#
loop_
_entity.id
_entity.type
_entity.pdbx_description
1 polymer ?
#
loop_
_entity_poly.entity_id
_entity_poly.type
_entity_poly.pdbx_seq_one_letter_code
_entity_poly.pdbx_strand_id
1 'polypeptide(L)'
;MKQLYIILNLLLSSLLLAQMGINTNTPTSILDVSVARDTSGNILDNNRPYGFQAPRLTLTELSNVTATYGADQVGALVYITDASGTAATGQRINIVDEGYYYFDGSVWKNMVLSVNNIVSISSIVDPNILGYVPSTTANAMTAGVPTISGTTVTKLGSAVYNENGHSYATYLAGRIITWYEAYNAARSLGGYLATFTSDAEWQFVETNLITPRTEFNTYDGWIGFAKYSWFAGTALVPDPEMKWITGEQPNHDYSEGGSSAVRKSNWFATNEPNNSSSTEGFVHFYRASIGNTRVYNGYTSTHPWNDVQANNTGQAIRGFVVEFQQ
;
A
#
# COMPACT_ATOMS: atom_id res chain seq x y z
N MET A 1 -11.58 65.41 -40.26
CA MET A 1 -12.46 64.28 -39.86
C MET A 1 -11.89 62.91 -40.22
N LYS A 2 -11.39 62.64 -41.44
CA LYS A 2 -10.80 61.33 -41.81
C LYS A 2 -9.64 60.84 -40.91
N GLN A 3 -8.77 61.73 -40.44
CA GLN A 3 -7.66 61.37 -39.52
C GLN A 3 -8.14 61.01 -38.09
N LEU A 4 -9.28 61.54 -37.65
CA LEU A 4 -9.84 61.23 -36.33
C LEU A 4 -10.43 59.81 -36.28
N TYR A 5 -11.01 59.32 -37.40
CA TYR A 5 -11.53 57.96 -37.49
C TYR A 5 -10.42 56.90 -37.50
N ILE A 6 -9.25 57.20 -38.06
CA ILE A 6 -8.11 56.26 -38.08
C ILE A 6 -7.52 56.11 -36.67
N ILE A 7 -7.34 57.21 -35.95
CA ILE A 7 -6.83 57.21 -34.56
C ILE A 7 -7.81 56.48 -33.63
N LEU A 8 -9.12 56.67 -33.81
CA LEU A 8 -10.14 55.99 -33.01
C LEU A 8 -10.15 54.46 -33.24
N ASN A 9 -9.96 53.99 -34.48
CA ASN A 9 -9.90 52.55 -34.78
C ASN A 9 -8.61 51.90 -34.23
N LEU A 10 -7.47 52.60 -34.26
CA LEU A 10 -6.24 52.12 -33.62
C LEU A 10 -6.37 52.03 -32.09
N LEU A 11 -7.03 53.01 -31.45
CA LEU A 11 -7.26 53.02 -30.00
C LEU A 11 -8.27 51.96 -29.53
N LEU A 12 -9.25 51.59 -30.37
CA LEU A 12 -10.18 50.50 -30.08
C LEU A 12 -9.52 49.11 -30.18
N SER A 13 -8.51 48.95 -31.02
CA SER A 13 -7.78 47.68 -31.16
C SER A 13 -6.93 47.32 -29.92
N SER A 14 -6.52 48.32 -29.13
CA SER A 14 -5.77 48.12 -27.87
C SER A 14 -6.63 47.75 -26.65
N LEU A 15 -7.95 47.69 -26.78
CA LEU A 15 -8.87 47.31 -25.70
C LEU A 15 -9.35 45.85 -25.77
N LEU A 16 -8.82 45.06 -26.71
CA LEU A 16 -9.12 43.64 -26.80
C LEU A 16 -8.33 42.89 -25.72
N LEU A 17 -9.04 42.16 -24.86
CA LEU A 17 -8.45 41.20 -23.95
C LEU A 17 -7.62 40.20 -24.77
N ALA A 18 -6.37 39.95 -24.39
CA ALA A 18 -5.42 39.11 -25.14
C ALA A 18 -5.76 37.59 -25.13
N GLN A 19 -7.00 37.22 -24.83
CA GLN A 19 -7.46 35.84 -24.79
C GLN A 19 -7.70 35.33 -26.21
N MET A 20 -7.13 34.18 -26.53
CA MET A 20 -7.31 33.49 -27.79
C MET A 20 -8.32 32.35 -27.62
N GLY A 21 -9.48 32.47 -28.24
CA GLY A 21 -10.45 31.38 -28.35
C GLY A 21 -10.35 30.68 -29.69
N ILE A 22 -10.26 29.35 -29.71
CA ILE A 22 -10.39 28.52 -30.92
C ILE A 22 -11.71 27.75 -30.81
N ASN A 23 -12.62 28.00 -31.75
CA ASN A 23 -14.00 27.48 -31.77
C ASN A 23 -14.83 27.81 -30.51
N THR A 24 -14.46 28.86 -29.76
CA THR A 24 -15.24 29.42 -28.65
C THR A 24 -15.19 30.95 -28.71
N ASN A 25 -16.36 31.59 -28.59
CA ASN A 25 -16.46 33.06 -28.58
C ASN A 25 -16.38 33.63 -27.15
N THR A 26 -16.32 32.76 -26.14
CA THR A 26 -16.25 33.11 -24.72
C THR A 26 -15.12 32.31 -24.06
N PRO A 27 -13.85 32.61 -24.40
CA PRO A 27 -12.72 31.89 -23.83
C PRO A 27 -12.64 32.10 -22.31
N THR A 28 -12.43 31.03 -21.56
CA THR A 28 -12.34 31.02 -20.09
C THR A 28 -10.89 31.08 -19.58
N SER A 29 -9.92 30.97 -20.49
CA SER A 29 -8.49 31.06 -20.25
C SER A 29 -7.82 31.92 -21.33
N ILE A 30 -6.52 32.19 -21.19
CA ILE A 30 -5.76 32.97 -22.20
C ILE A 30 -5.65 32.25 -23.55
N LEU A 31 -5.75 30.92 -23.57
CA LEU A 31 -5.92 30.08 -24.75
C LEU A 31 -6.96 29.01 -24.44
N ASP A 32 -8.15 29.14 -25.03
CA ASP A 32 -9.26 28.21 -24.84
C ASP A 32 -9.58 27.53 -26.17
N VAL A 33 -9.47 26.20 -26.21
CA VAL A 33 -9.71 25.39 -27.42
C VAL A 33 -10.92 24.51 -27.16
N SER A 34 -11.99 24.75 -27.90
CA SER A 34 -13.23 23.99 -27.79
C SER A 34 -13.55 23.23 -29.07
N VAL A 35 -14.48 22.29 -28.97
CA VAL A 35 -15.12 21.68 -30.14
C VAL A 35 -16.18 22.65 -30.67
N ALA A 36 -16.27 22.81 -31.98
CA ALA A 36 -17.29 23.66 -32.60
C ALA A 36 -18.70 23.10 -32.32
N ARG A 37 -19.58 23.94 -31.77
CA ARG A 37 -20.93 23.56 -31.36
C ARG A 37 -22.00 24.46 -31.96
N ASP A 38 -23.20 23.91 -32.16
CA ASP A 38 -24.40 24.70 -32.48
C ASP A 38 -24.91 25.44 -31.23
N THR A 39 -25.95 26.27 -31.42
CA THR A 39 -26.58 27.03 -30.31
C THR A 39 -27.25 26.15 -29.26
N SER A 40 -27.47 24.87 -29.57
CA SER A 40 -28.04 23.87 -28.67
C SER A 40 -26.95 23.04 -27.96
N GLY A 41 -25.68 23.33 -28.21
CA GLY A 41 -24.52 22.64 -27.62
C GLY A 41 -24.12 21.34 -28.32
N ASN A 42 -24.72 20.98 -29.46
CA ASN A 42 -24.35 19.78 -30.21
C ASN A 42 -23.09 20.02 -31.03
N ILE A 43 -22.28 18.99 -31.21
CA ILE A 43 -21.07 19.06 -32.02
C ILE A 43 -21.41 19.21 -33.51
N LEU A 44 -20.78 20.18 -34.18
CA LEU A 44 -21.05 20.49 -35.59
C LEU A 44 -20.38 19.53 -36.59
N ASP A 45 -19.21 18.97 -36.27
CA ASP A 45 -18.48 18.08 -37.19
C ASP A 45 -17.80 16.91 -36.47
N ASN A 46 -18.49 15.77 -36.38
CA ASN A 46 -17.98 14.55 -35.76
C ASN A 46 -17.07 13.70 -36.66
N ASN A 47 -16.69 14.17 -37.86
CA ASN A 47 -15.86 13.40 -38.80
C ASN A 47 -14.37 13.75 -38.73
N ARG A 48 -13.93 14.46 -37.67
CA ARG A 48 -12.52 14.80 -37.45
C ARG A 48 -12.09 14.53 -36.00
N PRO A 49 -10.83 14.17 -35.76
CA PRO A 49 -10.29 14.04 -34.41
C PRO A 49 -10.14 15.43 -33.74
N TYR A 50 -10.33 15.47 -32.42
CA TYR A 50 -10.12 16.66 -31.59
C TYR A 50 -8.91 16.49 -30.69
N GLY A 51 -8.16 17.56 -30.47
CA GLY A 51 -7.07 17.57 -29.50
C GLY A 51 -6.18 18.79 -29.66
N PHE A 52 -5.44 19.09 -28.61
CA PHE A 52 -4.30 20.01 -28.69
C PHE A 52 -3.05 19.16 -28.86
N GLN A 53 -2.37 19.31 -30.00
CA GLN A 53 -1.07 18.66 -30.25
C GLN A 53 0.03 19.66 -29.95
N ALA A 54 0.84 19.38 -28.92
CA ALA A 54 2.03 20.17 -28.62
C ALA A 54 3.07 20.06 -29.75
N PRO A 55 4.07 20.95 -29.81
CA PRO A 55 5.22 20.79 -30.68
C PRO A 55 5.87 19.41 -30.53
N ARG A 56 6.12 18.75 -31.66
CA ARG A 56 6.66 17.39 -31.75
C ARG A 56 8.10 17.44 -32.24
N LEU A 57 8.98 16.70 -31.58
CA LEU A 57 10.39 16.59 -31.93
C LEU A 57 11.01 15.34 -31.31
N THR A 58 12.09 14.86 -31.89
CA THR A 58 12.94 13.80 -31.30
C THR A 58 13.81 14.35 -30.18
N LEU A 59 14.33 13.48 -29.31
CA LEU A 59 15.34 13.87 -28.30
C LEU A 59 16.58 14.49 -28.96
N THR A 60 16.99 13.99 -30.12
CA THR A 60 18.12 14.53 -30.89
C THR A 60 17.84 15.96 -31.35
N GLU A 61 16.66 16.24 -31.90
CA GLU A 61 16.26 17.59 -32.30
C GLU A 61 16.19 18.54 -31.10
N LEU A 62 15.62 18.11 -29.97
CA LEU A 62 15.60 18.90 -28.74
C LEU A 62 17.00 19.17 -28.19
N SER A 63 17.92 18.23 -28.35
CA SER A 63 19.32 18.38 -27.92
C SER A 63 20.11 19.35 -28.80
N ASN A 64 19.69 19.55 -30.05
CA ASN A 64 20.27 20.52 -30.97
C ASN A 64 19.71 21.93 -30.82
N VAL A 65 18.70 22.13 -29.96
CA VAL A 65 18.18 23.47 -29.66
C VAL A 65 19.23 24.27 -28.89
N THR A 66 19.71 25.34 -29.51
CA THR A 66 20.73 26.25 -28.92
C THR A 66 20.13 27.31 -28.00
N ALA A 67 18.81 27.52 -28.04
CA ALA A 67 18.10 28.40 -27.13
C ALA A 67 18.04 27.78 -25.72
N THR A 68 18.14 28.63 -24.70
CA THR A 68 18.13 28.18 -23.30
C THR A 68 16.70 28.09 -22.77
N TYR A 69 16.33 26.94 -22.19
CA TYR A 69 15.13 26.82 -21.37
C TYR A 69 15.46 27.27 -19.95
N GLY A 70 14.80 28.33 -19.49
CA GLY A 70 14.97 28.93 -18.16
C GLY A 70 13.65 29.23 -17.46
N ALA A 71 13.67 30.19 -16.52
CA ALA A 71 12.51 30.52 -15.70
C ALA A 71 11.25 30.87 -16.51
N ASP A 72 11.40 31.53 -17.67
CA ASP A 72 10.28 31.96 -18.52
C ASP A 72 9.63 30.81 -19.31
N GLN A 73 10.27 29.62 -19.37
CA GLN A 73 9.76 28.45 -20.09
C GLN A 73 9.24 27.37 -19.14
N VAL A 74 9.13 27.64 -17.84
CA VAL A 74 8.47 26.72 -16.90
C VAL A 74 7.04 26.45 -17.38
N GLY A 75 6.68 25.18 -17.53
CA GLY A 75 5.39 24.74 -18.07
C GLY A 75 5.35 24.61 -19.60
N ALA A 76 6.45 24.89 -20.31
CA ALA A 76 6.53 24.60 -21.75
C ALA A 76 6.32 23.10 -22.00
N LEU A 77 5.44 22.78 -22.95
CA LEU A 77 5.02 21.42 -23.27
C LEU A 77 5.53 20.99 -24.64
N VAL A 78 6.08 19.78 -24.73
CA VAL A 78 6.47 19.13 -25.98
C VAL A 78 6.05 17.67 -26.00
N TYR A 79 5.98 17.09 -27.19
CA TYR A 79 5.86 15.64 -27.36
C TYR A 79 7.14 15.10 -28.01
N ILE A 80 7.80 14.18 -27.33
CA ILE A 80 8.97 13.48 -27.84
C ILE A 80 8.52 12.31 -28.70
N THR A 81 8.83 12.38 -30.00
CA THR A 81 8.43 11.36 -30.98
C THR A 81 9.42 10.21 -31.12
N ASP A 82 10.65 10.39 -30.62
CA ASP A 82 11.68 9.35 -30.57
C ASP A 82 12.70 9.74 -29.49
N ALA A 83 12.93 8.85 -28.52
CA ALA A 83 13.92 9.03 -27.46
C ALA A 83 15.24 8.25 -27.72
N SER A 84 15.29 7.45 -28.79
CA SER A 84 16.48 6.70 -29.20
C SER A 84 17.43 7.59 -30.01
N GLY A 85 18.70 7.68 -29.62
CA GLY A 85 19.69 8.47 -30.37
C GLY A 85 20.81 9.02 -29.49
N THR A 86 20.57 10.15 -28.83
CA THR A 86 21.54 10.78 -27.92
C THR A 86 21.20 10.43 -26.48
N ALA A 87 22.18 10.02 -25.67
CA ALA A 87 21.95 9.85 -24.24
C ALA A 87 21.45 11.18 -23.64
N ALA A 88 20.27 11.14 -23.03
CA ALA A 88 19.68 12.27 -22.33
C ALA A 88 20.66 12.80 -21.26
N THR A 89 21.02 14.09 -21.33
CA THR A 89 21.92 14.73 -20.36
C THR A 89 21.43 16.12 -19.98
N GLY A 90 21.89 16.61 -18.82
CA GLY A 90 21.51 17.92 -18.29
C GLY A 90 20.00 18.05 -18.13
N GLN A 91 19.41 19.13 -18.68
CA GLN A 91 17.96 19.37 -18.59
C GLN A 91 17.11 18.28 -19.24
N ARG A 92 17.67 17.45 -20.14
CA ARG A 92 16.93 16.39 -20.84
C ARG A 92 16.97 15.04 -20.13
N ILE A 93 17.68 14.92 -19.00
CA ILE A 93 18.04 13.64 -18.36
C ILE A 93 16.87 12.66 -18.14
N ASN A 94 15.63 13.13 -17.97
CA ASN A 94 14.47 12.26 -17.75
C ASN A 94 13.74 11.83 -19.05
N ILE A 95 14.21 12.24 -20.22
CA ILE A 95 13.63 11.83 -21.51
C ILE A 95 14.21 10.46 -21.87
N VAL A 96 13.53 9.41 -21.40
CA VAL A 96 13.93 8.01 -21.61
C VAL A 96 13.03 7.27 -22.60
N ASP A 97 11.80 7.77 -22.79
CA ASP A 97 10.78 7.19 -23.66
C ASP A 97 10.06 8.28 -24.47
N GLU A 98 9.40 7.87 -25.56
CA GLU A 98 8.45 8.72 -26.29
C GLU A 98 7.29 9.16 -25.38
N GLY A 99 6.81 10.40 -25.55
CA GLY A 99 5.70 10.91 -24.74
C GLY A 99 5.66 12.41 -24.56
N TYR A 100 4.69 12.88 -23.77
CA TYR A 100 4.58 14.30 -23.42
C TYR A 100 5.53 14.66 -22.27
N TYR A 101 6.22 15.79 -22.40
CA TYR A 101 7.11 16.32 -21.39
C TYR A 101 6.85 17.81 -21.17
N TYR A 102 6.87 18.24 -19.91
CA TYR A 102 6.88 19.66 -19.56
C TYR A 102 8.23 20.07 -18.96
N PHE A 103 8.65 21.30 -19.18
CA PHE A 103 9.84 21.85 -18.54
C PHE A 103 9.50 22.38 -17.14
N ASP A 104 10.20 21.93 -16.10
CA ASP A 104 9.91 22.31 -14.72
C ASP A 104 10.74 23.50 -14.21
N GLY A 105 11.58 24.08 -15.07
CA GLY A 105 12.54 25.13 -14.72
C GLY A 105 13.97 24.63 -14.59
N SER A 106 14.17 23.32 -14.45
CA SER A 106 15.48 22.69 -14.34
C SER A 106 15.65 21.56 -15.36
N VAL A 107 14.66 20.67 -15.47
CA VAL A 107 14.67 19.48 -16.33
C VAL A 107 13.33 19.29 -17.02
N TRP A 108 13.33 18.55 -18.12
CA TRP A 108 12.12 18.02 -18.74
C TRP A 108 11.58 16.87 -17.89
N LYS A 109 10.28 16.91 -17.56
CA LYS A 109 9.59 15.87 -16.80
C LYS A 109 8.50 15.24 -17.65
N ASN A 110 8.47 13.91 -17.65
CA ASN A 110 7.44 13.15 -18.34
C ASN A 110 6.07 13.44 -17.70
N MET A 111 5.04 13.61 -18.52
CA MET A 111 3.65 13.87 -18.10
C MET A 111 2.82 12.60 -17.89
N VAL A 112 3.41 11.41 -17.98
CA VAL A 112 2.73 10.18 -17.58
C VAL A 112 2.22 10.36 -16.16
N LEU A 113 0.91 10.26 -16.02
CA LEU A 113 0.27 10.11 -14.73
C LEU A 113 0.81 8.82 -14.13
N SER A 114 1.73 8.96 -13.18
CA SER A 114 1.96 7.94 -12.18
C SER A 114 0.65 7.76 -11.40
N VAL A 115 -0.30 7.01 -11.95
CA VAL A 115 -1.30 6.33 -11.15
C VAL A 115 -0.56 5.17 -10.49
N ASN A 116 0.20 5.50 -9.46
CA ASN A 116 0.53 4.53 -8.41
C ASN A 116 -0.74 4.31 -7.55
N ASN A 117 -1.88 4.06 -8.21
CA ASN A 117 -3.00 3.35 -7.61
C ASN A 117 -2.82 1.88 -7.93
N ILE A 118 -1.67 1.34 -7.56
CA ILE A 118 -1.68 -0.02 -7.09
C ILE A 118 -2.37 0.11 -5.74
N VAL A 119 -3.65 -0.28 -5.65
CA VAL A 119 -4.11 -0.87 -4.39
C VAL A 119 -3.32 -2.18 -4.31
N SER A 120 -2.08 -2.07 -3.88
CA SER A 120 -1.28 -3.24 -3.60
C SER A 120 -1.99 -3.89 -2.43
N ILE A 121 -2.46 -5.12 -2.63
CA ILE A 121 -2.32 -6.10 -1.56
C ILE A 121 -0.82 -6.02 -1.24
N SER A 122 -0.50 -5.25 -0.20
CA SER A 122 0.88 -5.21 0.27
C SER A 122 1.08 -6.60 0.85
N SER A 123 1.77 -7.47 0.11
CA SER A 123 2.48 -8.63 0.65
C SER A 123 3.92 -8.23 1.03
N ILE A 124 4.13 -6.93 1.19
CA ILE A 124 5.41 -6.31 1.47
C ILE A 124 5.25 -5.66 2.83
N VAL A 125 6.10 -6.05 3.77
CA VAL A 125 6.16 -5.42 5.08
C VAL A 125 6.44 -3.93 4.92
N ASP A 126 5.61 -3.08 5.50
CA ASP A 126 5.85 -1.65 5.65
C ASP A 126 6.63 -1.40 6.96
N PRO A 127 7.92 -1.02 6.90
CA PRO A 127 8.72 -0.77 8.09
C PRO A 127 8.20 0.38 8.95
N ASN A 128 7.44 1.32 8.38
CA ASN A 128 6.84 2.43 9.13
C ASN A 128 5.69 1.97 10.01
N ILE A 129 4.95 0.94 9.57
CA ILE A 129 3.88 0.32 10.34
C ILE A 129 4.49 -0.67 11.35
N LEU A 130 5.46 -1.48 10.92
CA LEU A 130 6.12 -2.45 11.79
C LEU A 130 6.98 -1.80 12.89
N GLY A 131 7.50 -0.60 12.64
CA GLY A 131 8.37 0.15 13.56
C GLY A 131 9.85 -0.21 13.48
N TYR A 132 10.24 -1.08 12.55
CA TYR A 132 11.63 -1.40 12.20
C TYR A 132 11.70 -2.07 10.82
N VAL A 133 12.91 -2.08 10.25
CA VAL A 133 13.21 -2.82 9.02
C VAL A 133 13.61 -4.26 9.41
N PRO A 134 12.84 -5.30 9.01
CA PRO A 134 13.22 -6.69 9.26
C PRO A 134 14.44 -7.07 8.40
N SER A 135 15.11 -8.14 8.78
CA SER A 135 16.27 -8.64 8.02
C SER A 135 15.80 -9.35 6.76
N THR A 136 16.46 -9.04 5.63
CA THR A 136 16.26 -9.73 4.35
C THR A 136 17.06 -11.02 4.23
N THR A 137 17.91 -11.35 5.21
CA THR A 137 18.76 -12.55 5.20
C THR A 137 18.51 -13.47 6.38
N ALA A 138 17.71 -13.04 7.36
CA ALA A 138 17.35 -13.90 8.48
C ALA A 138 16.36 -14.97 8.01
N ASN A 139 16.47 -16.18 8.56
CA ASN A 139 15.69 -17.32 8.09
C ASN A 139 15.26 -18.18 9.29
N ALA A 140 14.03 -18.69 9.26
CA ALA A 140 13.51 -19.51 10.34
C ALA A 140 14.34 -20.77 10.60
N MET A 141 15.05 -21.32 9.61
CA MET A 141 15.88 -22.51 9.75
C MET A 141 17.16 -22.23 10.54
N THR A 142 17.77 -21.07 10.37
CA THR A 142 19.03 -20.67 11.01
C THR A 142 18.85 -19.75 12.21
N ALA A 143 17.65 -19.20 12.40
CA ALA A 143 17.32 -18.35 13.54
C ALA A 143 17.63 -19.07 14.86
N GLY A 144 18.36 -18.36 15.73
CA GLY A 144 18.69 -18.83 17.08
C GLY A 144 17.50 -18.75 18.03
N VAL A 145 17.80 -18.56 19.31
CA VAL A 145 16.79 -18.39 20.36
C VAL A 145 16.86 -16.94 20.87
N PRO A 146 15.73 -16.21 20.91
CA PRO A 146 15.72 -14.84 21.41
C PRO A 146 15.81 -14.81 22.93
N THR A 147 16.29 -13.69 23.48
CA THR A 147 16.31 -13.48 24.94
C THR A 147 15.05 -12.74 25.38
N ILE A 148 14.34 -13.28 26.37
CA ILE A 148 13.26 -12.59 27.08
C ILE A 148 13.64 -12.53 28.56
N SER A 149 13.55 -11.33 29.16
CA SER A 149 14.00 -11.11 30.53
C SER A 149 13.29 -12.04 31.53
N GLY A 150 14.06 -12.68 32.41
CA GLY A 150 13.53 -13.54 33.46
C GLY A 150 12.92 -14.86 32.99
N THR A 151 13.23 -15.32 31.77
CA THR A 151 12.78 -16.63 31.30
C THR A 151 13.68 -17.24 30.23
N THR A 152 13.66 -18.57 30.13
CA THR A 152 14.27 -19.29 29.01
C THR A 152 13.25 -19.37 27.87
N VAL A 153 13.72 -19.20 26.64
CA VAL A 153 12.93 -19.44 25.43
C VAL A 153 13.44 -20.71 24.76
N THR A 154 12.53 -21.51 24.22
CA THR A 154 12.84 -22.71 23.44
C THR A 154 12.27 -22.55 22.05
N LYS A 155 13.06 -22.81 21.01
CA LYS A 155 12.57 -22.94 19.64
C LYS A 155 11.94 -24.32 19.47
N LEU A 156 10.66 -24.37 19.10
CA LEU A 156 9.92 -25.62 18.96
C LEU A 156 10.05 -26.20 17.55
N GLY A 157 9.93 -25.36 16.52
CA GLY A 157 9.99 -25.80 15.13
C GLY A 157 10.26 -24.67 14.15
N SER A 158 10.57 -25.04 12.91
CA SER A 158 10.68 -24.11 11.79
C SER A 158 10.26 -24.77 10.48
N ALA A 159 9.68 -23.99 9.56
CA ALA A 159 9.28 -24.44 8.24
C ALA A 159 9.34 -23.29 7.23
N VAL A 160 9.50 -23.62 5.94
CA VAL A 160 9.47 -22.66 4.82
C VAL A 160 8.18 -22.85 4.05
N TYR A 161 7.45 -21.76 3.81
CA TYR A 161 6.27 -21.78 2.96
C TYR A 161 6.67 -21.34 1.55
N ASN A 162 6.80 -22.31 0.64
CA ASN A 162 7.38 -22.07 -0.68
C ASN A 162 6.48 -21.21 -1.59
N GLU A 163 5.20 -21.01 -1.25
CA GLU A 163 4.27 -20.26 -2.09
C GLU A 163 4.50 -18.74 -2.02
N ASN A 164 4.98 -18.22 -0.88
CA ASN A 164 5.33 -16.81 -0.72
C ASN A 164 6.80 -16.57 -0.35
N GLY A 165 7.60 -17.64 -0.17
CA GLY A 165 9.02 -17.55 0.16
C GLY A 165 9.31 -17.27 1.64
N HIS A 166 8.29 -16.99 2.45
CA HIS A 166 8.47 -16.74 3.87
C HIS A 166 8.82 -18.01 4.64
N SER A 167 9.49 -17.83 5.77
CA SER A 167 9.80 -18.92 6.68
C SER A 167 9.35 -18.58 8.09
N TYR A 168 8.92 -19.59 8.83
CA TYR A 168 8.25 -19.43 10.12
C TYR A 168 8.94 -20.29 11.16
N ALA A 169 9.04 -19.79 12.39
CA ALA A 169 9.50 -20.54 13.55
C ALA A 169 8.58 -20.32 14.75
N THR A 170 8.32 -21.38 15.50
CA THR A 170 7.56 -21.32 16.75
C THR A 170 8.49 -21.38 17.95
N TYR A 171 8.17 -20.58 18.97
CA TYR A 171 8.94 -20.49 20.21
C TYR A 171 8.02 -20.59 21.41
N LEU A 172 8.58 -21.04 22.54
CA LEU A 172 7.90 -21.11 23.83
C LEU A 172 8.75 -20.50 24.94
N ALA A 173 8.22 -19.54 25.65
CA ALA A 173 8.83 -18.99 26.86
C ALA A 173 8.54 -19.86 28.10
N GLY A 174 9.42 -19.81 29.10
CA GLY A 174 9.26 -20.50 30.39
C GLY A 174 8.16 -19.94 31.29
N ARG A 175 7.62 -18.75 30.98
CA ARG A 175 6.53 -18.08 31.69
C ARG A 175 5.55 -17.42 30.72
N ILE A 176 4.43 -16.93 31.24
CA ILE A 176 3.51 -16.06 30.49
C ILE A 176 4.28 -14.80 30.06
N ILE A 177 4.15 -14.44 28.79
CA ILE A 177 4.79 -13.27 28.18
C ILE A 177 3.74 -12.34 27.57
N THR A 178 4.04 -11.06 27.60
CA THR A 178 3.24 -10.02 26.95
C THR A 178 3.43 -10.06 25.43
N TRP A 179 2.49 -9.49 24.69
CA TRP A 179 2.62 -9.33 23.25
C TRP A 179 3.88 -8.52 22.89
N TYR A 180 4.21 -7.49 23.68
CA TYR A 180 5.41 -6.66 23.48
C TYR A 180 6.73 -7.44 23.68
N GLU A 181 6.78 -8.37 24.63
CA GLU A 181 7.93 -9.25 24.81
C GLU A 181 8.12 -10.17 23.60
N ALA A 182 7.03 -10.73 23.08
CA ALA A 182 7.04 -11.55 21.87
C ALA A 182 7.45 -10.74 20.62
N TYR A 183 6.92 -9.53 20.47
CA TYR A 183 7.28 -8.59 19.39
C TYR A 183 8.77 -8.25 19.40
N ASN A 184 9.32 -7.89 20.56
CA ASN A 184 10.74 -7.57 20.67
C ASN A 184 11.62 -8.82 20.48
N ALA A 185 11.17 -9.99 20.91
CA ALA A 185 11.85 -11.26 20.64
C ALA A 185 11.92 -11.55 19.15
N ALA A 186 10.81 -11.43 18.42
CA ALA A 186 10.76 -11.58 16.97
C ALA A 186 11.70 -10.59 16.25
N ARG A 187 11.64 -9.32 16.62
CA ARG A 187 12.53 -8.26 16.11
C ARG A 187 14.01 -8.61 16.31
N SER A 188 14.38 -9.13 17.48
CA SER A 188 15.77 -9.48 17.79
C SER A 188 16.33 -10.59 16.90
N LEU A 189 15.46 -11.42 16.33
CA LEU A 189 15.84 -12.49 15.40
C LEU A 189 15.96 -11.97 13.95
N GLY A 190 15.59 -10.72 13.68
CA GLY A 190 15.48 -10.16 12.34
C GLY A 190 14.18 -10.51 11.62
N GLY A 191 13.23 -11.16 12.30
CA GLY A 191 11.87 -11.41 11.81
C GLY A 191 10.84 -10.49 12.48
N TYR A 192 9.56 -10.87 12.41
CA TYR A 192 8.43 -10.21 13.07
C TYR A 192 7.41 -11.24 13.54
N LEU A 193 6.46 -10.85 14.40
CA LEU A 193 5.38 -11.77 14.78
C LEU A 193 4.57 -12.11 13.53
N ALA A 194 4.32 -13.41 13.33
CA ALA A 194 3.81 -13.90 12.06
C ALA A 194 2.49 -13.27 11.65
N THR A 195 2.40 -13.00 10.35
CA THR A 195 1.24 -12.42 9.68
C THR A 195 0.67 -13.42 8.67
N PHE A 196 -0.62 -13.35 8.42
CA PHE A 196 -1.31 -14.32 7.56
C PHE A 196 -2.19 -13.58 6.54
N THR A 197 -1.66 -13.37 5.35
CA THR A 197 -2.34 -12.67 4.26
C THR A 197 -3.28 -13.57 3.47
N SER A 198 -3.15 -14.90 3.63
CA SER A 198 -4.03 -15.90 3.02
C SER A 198 -4.43 -17.03 3.98
N ASP A 199 -5.52 -17.72 3.64
CA ASP A 199 -5.96 -18.91 4.39
C ASP A 199 -4.91 -20.02 4.38
N ALA A 200 -4.27 -20.22 3.24
CA ALA A 200 -3.28 -21.27 3.04
C ALA A 200 -2.05 -21.08 3.94
N GLU A 201 -1.67 -19.83 4.20
CA GLU A 201 -0.55 -19.47 5.08
C GLU A 201 -0.83 -19.83 6.54
N TRP A 202 -2.01 -19.48 7.06
CA TRP A 202 -2.42 -19.92 8.41
C TRP A 202 -2.51 -21.45 8.49
N GLN A 203 -3.17 -22.10 7.52
CA GLN A 203 -3.28 -23.55 7.48
C GLN A 203 -1.91 -24.24 7.46
N PHE A 204 -0.96 -23.68 6.70
CA PHE A 204 0.41 -24.17 6.65
C PHE A 204 1.09 -24.08 8.02
N VAL A 205 1.05 -22.91 8.66
CA VAL A 205 1.69 -22.72 9.97
C VAL A 205 1.01 -23.56 11.05
N GLU A 206 -0.31 -23.60 11.09
CA GLU A 206 -1.04 -24.41 12.07
C GLU A 206 -0.68 -25.90 11.91
N THR A 207 -0.76 -26.42 10.68
CA THR A 207 -0.53 -27.84 10.38
C THR A 207 0.93 -28.27 10.62
N ASN A 208 1.91 -27.44 10.27
CA ASN A 208 3.32 -27.85 10.29
C ASN A 208 4.06 -27.42 11.57
N LEU A 209 3.61 -26.36 12.24
CA LEU A 209 4.35 -25.75 13.35
C LEU A 209 3.57 -25.65 14.65
N ILE A 210 2.25 -25.70 14.62
CA ILE A 210 1.42 -25.57 15.84
C ILE A 210 0.88 -26.94 16.27
N THR A 211 0.01 -27.55 15.46
CA THR A 211 -0.67 -28.83 15.76
C THR A 211 0.27 -29.98 16.12
N PRO A 212 1.45 -30.14 15.50
CA PRO A 212 2.39 -31.21 15.87
C PRO A 212 3.08 -31.01 17.24
N ARG A 213 2.94 -29.85 17.88
CA ARG A 213 3.66 -29.48 19.10
C ARG A 213 2.76 -29.65 20.32
N THR A 214 3.16 -30.56 21.21
CA THR A 214 2.39 -30.85 22.42
C THR A 214 2.33 -29.65 23.38
N GLU A 215 3.29 -28.73 23.29
CA GLU A 215 3.30 -27.47 24.01
C GLU A 215 2.07 -26.62 23.69
N PHE A 216 1.64 -26.58 22.43
CA PHE A 216 0.45 -25.86 21.98
C PHE A 216 -0.86 -26.63 22.21
N ASN A 217 -0.80 -27.80 22.83
CA ASN A 217 -1.98 -28.36 23.48
C ASN A 217 -2.26 -27.66 24.82
N THR A 218 -1.23 -27.10 25.47
CA THR A 218 -1.30 -26.55 26.85
C THR A 218 -1.19 -25.03 26.90
N TYR A 219 -0.53 -24.42 25.93
CA TYR A 219 -0.23 -23.00 25.92
C TYR A 219 -0.66 -22.32 24.63
N ASP A 220 -1.16 -21.11 24.78
CA ASP A 220 -1.55 -20.23 23.69
C ASP A 220 -0.29 -19.56 23.11
N GLY A 221 -0.40 -18.96 21.92
CA GLY A 221 0.73 -18.24 21.32
C GLY A 221 0.38 -16.97 20.54
N TRP A 222 1.24 -15.97 20.65
CA TRP A 222 1.08 -14.66 20.01
C TRP A 222 1.34 -14.67 18.51
N ILE A 223 0.56 -13.86 17.78
CA ILE A 223 0.72 -13.57 16.35
C ILE A 223 0.71 -12.06 16.09
N GLY A 224 1.06 -11.65 14.87
CA GLY A 224 1.25 -10.25 14.47
C GLY A 224 -0.02 -9.51 14.09
N PHE A 225 -1.18 -9.83 14.71
CA PHE A 225 -2.45 -9.15 14.43
C PHE A 225 -2.86 -8.30 15.64
N ALA A 226 -3.21 -7.03 15.40
CA ALA A 226 -3.58 -6.10 16.45
C ALA A 226 -4.62 -5.08 15.99
N LYS A 227 -5.34 -4.53 16.97
CA LYS A 227 -6.28 -3.42 16.84
C LYS A 227 -5.53 -2.15 16.47
N TYR A 228 -5.93 -1.52 15.37
CA TYR A 228 -5.34 -0.29 14.89
C TYR A 228 -6.34 0.86 15.01
N SER A 229 -5.99 1.91 15.75
CA SER A 229 -6.77 3.15 15.78
C SER A 229 -5.85 4.34 15.49
N TRP A 230 -6.30 5.24 14.62
CA TRP A 230 -5.61 6.52 14.38
C TRP A 230 -5.57 7.39 15.65
N PHE A 231 -6.53 7.18 16.56
CA PHE A 231 -6.63 7.86 17.84
C PHE A 231 -6.59 6.78 18.93
N ALA A 232 -5.43 6.51 19.52
CA ALA A 232 -5.31 5.54 20.62
C ALA A 232 -6.40 5.81 21.70
N GLY A 233 -7.36 4.90 21.88
CA GLY A 233 -8.58 5.15 22.67
C GLY A 233 -9.67 4.08 22.55
N THR A 234 -10.74 4.23 23.32
CA THR A 234 -11.78 3.21 23.57
C THR A 234 -12.58 2.80 22.34
N ALA A 235 -12.31 1.56 21.93
CA ALA A 235 -13.21 0.52 21.40
C ALA A 235 -14.14 0.86 20.25
N LEU A 236 -14.83 -0.18 19.77
CA LEU A 236 -15.47 -0.08 18.50
C LEU A 236 -16.87 -0.60 18.26
N VAL A 237 -17.70 0.32 17.73
CA VAL A 237 -18.49 0.16 16.50
C VAL A 237 -18.54 1.53 15.75
N PRO A 238 -18.20 1.71 14.45
CA PRO A 238 -17.33 0.99 13.49
C PRO A 238 -15.93 1.68 13.32
N ASP A 239 -14.79 0.95 13.30
CA ASP A 239 -13.34 1.42 13.51
C ASP A 239 -12.67 1.78 14.92
N PRO A 240 -11.87 0.94 15.63
CA PRO A 240 -10.66 0.31 15.12
C PRO A 240 -10.75 -1.05 14.42
N GLU A 241 -10.48 -1.00 13.12
CA GLU A 241 -10.10 -2.13 12.30
C GLU A 241 -8.88 -2.89 12.88
N MET A 242 -8.91 -4.23 12.88
CA MET A 242 -7.71 -5.05 13.16
C MET A 242 -6.84 -5.18 11.91
N LYS A 243 -5.51 -5.11 12.09
CA LYS A 243 -4.50 -5.10 11.04
C LYS A 243 -3.28 -5.95 11.40
N TRP A 244 -2.61 -6.44 10.36
CA TRP A 244 -1.28 -7.02 10.50
C TRP A 244 -0.29 -5.92 10.88
N ILE A 245 0.61 -6.21 11.82
CA ILE A 245 1.63 -5.25 12.28
C ILE A 245 2.63 -4.87 11.19
N THR A 246 2.63 -5.59 10.07
CA THR A 246 3.42 -5.32 8.87
C THR A 246 2.71 -4.38 7.90
N GLY A 247 1.44 -4.02 8.15
CA GLY A 247 0.62 -3.20 7.26
C GLY A 247 -0.05 -3.97 6.13
N GLU A 248 0.30 -5.24 5.97
CA GLU A 248 -0.26 -6.14 4.96
C GLU A 248 -1.77 -6.32 5.17
N GLN A 249 -2.51 -6.56 4.09
CA GLN A 249 -3.96 -6.76 4.14
C GLN A 249 -4.30 -8.23 3.87
N PRO A 250 -5.17 -8.85 4.67
CA PRO A 250 -5.65 -10.20 4.37
C PRO A 250 -6.54 -10.22 3.14
N ASN A 251 -6.65 -11.38 2.50
CA ASN A 251 -7.62 -11.60 1.43
C ASN A 251 -9.04 -11.24 1.88
N HIS A 252 -9.77 -10.58 1.00
CA HIS A 252 -11.19 -10.30 1.15
C HIS A 252 -12.01 -11.44 0.54
N ASP A 253 -12.93 -11.98 1.32
CA ASP A 253 -13.91 -12.95 0.87
C ASP A 253 -15.19 -12.24 0.43
N TYR A 254 -15.43 -12.27 -0.88
CA TYR A 254 -16.61 -11.71 -1.53
C TYR A 254 -17.69 -12.78 -1.82
N SER A 255 -17.43 -14.05 -1.52
CA SER A 255 -18.26 -15.18 -1.95
C SER A 255 -19.60 -15.27 -1.22
N GLU A 256 -19.70 -14.76 0.00
CA GLU A 256 -20.95 -14.72 0.79
C GLU A 256 -21.97 -13.64 0.34
N GLY A 257 -21.79 -13.03 -0.84
CA GLY A 257 -22.54 -11.87 -1.34
C GLY A 257 -23.97 -11.70 -0.80
N GLY A 258 -24.30 -10.50 -0.30
CA GLY A 258 -25.59 -10.20 0.33
C GLY A 258 -25.54 -8.95 1.20
N SER A 259 -26.38 -8.87 2.23
CA SER A 259 -26.37 -7.80 3.26
C SER A 259 -25.24 -7.94 4.28
N SER A 260 -24.42 -8.98 4.17
CA SER A 260 -23.22 -9.18 4.97
C SER A 260 -22.07 -8.38 4.37
N ALA A 261 -21.32 -7.64 5.20
CA ALA A 261 -20.12 -6.94 4.74
C ALA A 261 -19.09 -7.95 4.18
N VAL A 262 -18.27 -7.50 3.22
CA VAL A 262 -17.09 -8.23 2.76
C VAL A 262 -16.28 -8.66 3.99
N ARG A 263 -16.05 -9.96 4.14
CA ARG A 263 -15.32 -10.48 5.30
C ARG A 263 -13.84 -10.49 4.97
N LYS A 264 -13.00 -10.04 5.90
CA LYS A 264 -11.58 -10.39 5.87
C LYS A 264 -11.45 -11.86 6.23
N SER A 265 -10.70 -12.65 5.45
CA SER A 265 -10.32 -13.99 5.89
C SER A 265 -9.64 -13.89 7.27
N ASN A 266 -10.16 -14.61 8.24
CA ASN A 266 -9.63 -14.64 9.61
C ASN A 266 -9.91 -15.99 10.25
N TRP A 267 -9.27 -16.29 11.38
CA TRP A 267 -9.42 -17.57 12.07
C TRP A 267 -9.85 -17.44 13.53
N PHE A 268 -10.45 -16.30 13.91
CA PHE A 268 -11.05 -16.08 15.22
C PHE A 268 -12.03 -17.18 15.65
N ALA A 269 -12.02 -17.56 16.92
CA ALA A 269 -13.02 -18.48 17.48
C ALA A 269 -14.44 -17.88 17.37
N THR A 270 -15.46 -18.71 17.58
CA THR A 270 -16.85 -18.23 17.60
C THR A 270 -17.02 -17.13 18.64
N ASN A 271 -17.64 -16.01 18.24
CA ASN A 271 -17.81 -14.78 19.00
C ASN A 271 -16.56 -13.91 19.20
N GLU A 272 -15.43 -14.26 18.58
CA GLU A 272 -14.22 -13.43 18.58
C GLU A 272 -14.03 -12.69 17.24
N PRO A 273 -13.31 -11.55 17.22
CA PRO A 273 -12.81 -10.83 18.40
C PRO A 273 -13.94 -10.08 19.11
N ASN A 274 -14.00 -10.19 20.44
CA ASN A 274 -15.09 -9.63 21.23
C ASN A 274 -14.73 -8.28 21.89
N ASN A 275 -13.45 -7.89 21.89
CA ASN A 275 -12.96 -6.66 22.50
C ASN A 275 -13.43 -6.52 23.97
N SER A 276 -13.20 -7.56 24.78
CA SER A 276 -13.74 -7.67 26.13
C SER A 276 -13.35 -6.48 26.98
N SER A 277 -14.36 -5.94 27.68
CA SER A 277 -14.22 -4.75 28.52
C SER A 277 -13.64 -3.53 27.80
N SER A 278 -13.67 -3.49 26.46
CA SER A 278 -13.07 -2.44 25.63
C SER A 278 -11.54 -2.32 25.73
N THR A 279 -10.87 -3.37 26.19
CA THR A 279 -9.42 -3.36 26.48
C THR A 279 -8.61 -4.29 25.62
N GLU A 280 -9.25 -5.21 24.91
CA GLU A 280 -8.57 -6.18 24.08
C GLU A 280 -8.26 -5.60 22.70
N GLY A 281 -7.20 -6.13 22.09
CA GLY A 281 -6.72 -5.63 20.81
C GLY A 281 -5.44 -6.28 20.31
N PHE A 282 -4.95 -7.34 20.95
CA PHE A 282 -3.77 -8.08 20.50
C PHE A 282 -4.13 -9.55 20.38
N VAL A 283 -3.70 -10.19 19.30
CA VAL A 283 -4.25 -11.48 18.93
C VAL A 283 -3.28 -12.62 19.19
N HIS A 284 -3.82 -13.70 19.74
CA HIS A 284 -3.13 -14.98 19.90
C HIS A 284 -3.96 -16.10 19.28
N PHE A 285 -3.35 -17.27 19.09
CA PHE A 285 -4.06 -18.52 18.83
C PHE A 285 -4.30 -19.28 20.13
N TYR A 286 -5.44 -19.97 20.23
CA TYR A 286 -5.76 -20.82 21.37
C TYR A 286 -4.97 -22.13 21.35
N ARG A 287 -4.65 -22.64 22.52
CA ARG A 287 -4.22 -24.02 22.74
C ARG A 287 -5.34 -25.02 22.42
N ALA A 288 -4.95 -26.20 21.95
CA ALA A 288 -5.92 -27.24 21.58
C ALA A 288 -6.79 -27.74 22.76
N SER A 289 -6.26 -27.77 23.99
CA SER A 289 -7.00 -28.29 25.17
C SER A 289 -8.25 -27.50 25.56
N ILE A 290 -8.42 -26.27 25.05
CA ILE A 290 -9.65 -25.49 25.26
C ILE A 290 -10.79 -26.04 24.40
N GLY A 291 -10.51 -26.78 23.32
CA GLY A 291 -11.52 -27.40 22.46
C GLY A 291 -12.24 -26.43 21.53
N ASN A 292 -11.75 -25.19 21.42
CA ASN A 292 -12.25 -24.24 20.42
C ASN A 292 -11.83 -24.70 19.02
N THR A 293 -12.76 -24.58 18.07
CA THR A 293 -12.47 -24.90 16.66
C THR A 293 -13.09 -23.85 15.76
N ARG A 294 -12.55 -23.71 14.54
CA ARG A 294 -13.15 -22.91 13.47
C ARG A 294 -13.06 -23.65 12.15
N VAL A 295 -14.18 -23.77 11.47
CA VAL A 295 -14.25 -24.30 10.10
C VAL A 295 -14.36 -23.14 9.12
N TYR A 296 -13.43 -23.06 8.18
CA TYR A 296 -13.46 -22.07 7.11
C TYR A 296 -12.82 -22.68 5.85
N ASN A 297 -13.46 -22.50 4.69
CA ASN A 297 -13.00 -23.03 3.40
C ASN A 297 -12.60 -24.52 3.42
N GLY A 298 -13.34 -25.35 4.15
CA GLY A 298 -13.11 -26.80 4.24
C GLY A 298 -11.98 -27.24 5.16
N TYR A 299 -11.31 -26.30 5.84
CA TYR A 299 -10.29 -26.58 6.85
C TYR A 299 -10.83 -26.31 8.26
N THR A 300 -10.52 -27.22 9.19
CA THR A 300 -10.88 -27.08 10.61
C THR A 300 -9.64 -26.73 11.41
N SER A 301 -9.56 -25.47 11.84
CA SER A 301 -8.56 -25.01 12.80
C SER A 301 -8.91 -25.52 14.20
N THR A 302 -7.91 -26.06 14.90
CA THR A 302 -7.96 -26.48 16.31
C THR A 302 -7.31 -25.46 17.24
N HIS A 303 -6.68 -24.44 16.66
CA HIS A 303 -6.04 -23.32 17.34
C HIS A 303 -6.60 -21.98 16.84
N PRO A 304 -7.94 -21.77 16.87
CA PRO A 304 -8.52 -20.53 16.37
C PRO A 304 -8.04 -19.31 17.18
N TRP A 305 -8.18 -18.13 16.60
CA TRP A 305 -7.65 -16.88 17.14
C TRP A 305 -8.56 -16.25 18.20
N ASN A 306 -7.97 -15.39 19.02
CA ASN A 306 -8.65 -14.62 20.06
C ASN A 306 -7.93 -13.30 20.29
N ASP A 307 -8.67 -12.23 20.58
CA ASP A 307 -8.09 -10.99 21.05
C ASP A 307 -8.01 -10.93 22.57
N VAL A 308 -6.94 -10.31 23.06
CA VAL A 308 -6.76 -10.02 24.49
C VAL A 308 -5.94 -8.74 24.67
N GLN A 309 -5.80 -8.27 25.91
CA GLN A 309 -4.90 -7.18 26.28
C GLN A 309 -3.43 -7.56 26.01
N ALA A 310 -2.60 -6.62 25.51
CA ALA A 310 -1.17 -6.89 25.27
C ALA A 310 -0.40 -7.34 26.50
N ASN A 311 -0.75 -6.79 27.67
CA ASN A 311 -0.12 -7.07 28.96
C ASN A 311 -0.87 -8.14 29.77
N ASN A 312 -1.67 -8.97 29.11
CA ASN A 312 -2.41 -10.04 29.75
C ASN A 312 -1.47 -11.00 30.51
N THR A 313 -1.75 -11.19 31.79
CA THR A 313 -1.06 -12.16 32.66
C THR A 313 -1.94 -13.32 33.10
N GLY A 314 -3.21 -13.33 32.70
CA GLY A 314 -4.22 -14.30 33.15
C GLY A 314 -4.36 -15.54 32.26
N GLN A 315 -4.20 -15.39 30.94
CA GLN A 315 -4.17 -16.54 30.02
C GLN A 315 -2.74 -17.09 29.88
N ALA A 316 -2.63 -18.39 29.62
CA ALA A 316 -1.36 -19.09 29.58
C ALA A 316 -0.64 -18.91 28.22
N ILE A 317 -0.48 -17.65 27.80
CA ILE A 317 0.16 -17.28 26.54
C ILE A 317 1.68 -17.25 26.73
N ARG A 318 2.32 -18.30 26.26
CA ARG A 318 3.79 -18.52 26.36
C ARG A 318 4.43 -18.68 25.00
N GLY A 319 3.61 -19.05 24.01
CA GLY A 319 4.00 -19.25 22.64
C GLY A 319 4.11 -17.95 21.86
N PHE A 320 4.85 -18.00 20.76
CA PHE A 320 4.75 -17.01 19.70
C PHE A 320 5.28 -17.59 18.39
N VAL A 321 4.75 -17.10 17.27
CA VAL A 321 5.22 -17.45 15.93
C VAL A 321 5.99 -16.27 15.36
N VAL A 322 7.17 -16.54 14.82
CA VAL A 322 8.01 -15.56 14.13
C VAL A 322 8.05 -15.90 12.66
N GLU A 323 7.82 -14.90 11.83
CA GLU A 323 7.96 -14.93 10.39
C GLU A 323 9.22 -14.17 9.96
N PHE A 324 9.87 -14.65 8.91
CA PHE A 324 11.09 -14.07 8.34
C PHE A 324 10.90 -13.84 6.84
N GLN A 325 11.34 -12.67 6.37
CA GLN A 325 11.40 -12.36 4.94
C GLN A 325 12.49 -13.17 4.25
N GLN A 326 12.27 -13.54 2.99
CA GLN A 326 13.30 -14.01 2.07
C GLN A 326 13.25 -13.18 0.79
#